data_AF-A0A238KKV3-F1
#
_entry.id   AF-A0A238KKV3-F1
#
_cell.length_a   1.000
_cell.length_b   1.000
_cell.length_c   1.000
_cell.angle_alpha   90.00
_cell.angle_beta   90.00
_cell.angle_gamma   90.00
#
_symmetry.space_group_name_H-M   'P 1'
#
loop_
_entity.id
_entity.type
_entity.pdbx_description
1 polymer ?
#
loop_
_entity_poly.entity_id
_entity_poly.type
_entity_poly.pdbx_seq_one_letter_code
_entity_poly.pdbx_strand_id
1 'polypeptide(L)' 'MATFLLAIGLVLIVEGLVFALAPSRLEDLLEALKQLTIENRRSIGLLALAAGITLVWLAQSLSS' A
#
# COMPACT_ATOMS: atom_id res chain seq x y z
N MET A 1 -2.69 -1.47 -21.72
CA MET A 1 -1.22 -1.53 -21.57
C MET A 1 -0.67 -0.29 -20.88
N ALA A 2 -0.97 0.94 -21.35
CA ALA A 2 -0.49 2.18 -20.72
C ALA A 2 -0.88 2.35 -19.25
N THR A 3 -2.14 2.04 -18.88
CA THR A 3 -2.62 2.14 -17.49
C THR A 3 -1.87 1.23 -16.52
N PHE A 4 -1.42 0.06 -16.97
CA PHE A 4 -0.65 -0.87 -16.14
C PHE A 4 0.76 -0.33 -15.86
N LEU A 5 1.42 0.22 -16.88
CA LEU A 5 2.71 0.89 -16.71
C LEU A 5 2.59 2.12 -15.79
N LEU A 6 1.51 2.89 -15.91
CA LEU A 6 1.25 4.04 -15.04
C LEU A 6 1.01 3.60 -13.59
N ALA A 7 0.21 2.56 -13.35
CA ALA A 7 -0.03 2.02 -12.02
C ALA A 7 1.28 1.56 -11.36
N ILE A 8 2.13 0.82 -12.10
CA ILE A 8 3.44 0.39 -11.60
C ILE A 8 4.34 1.60 -11.32
N GLY A 9 4.40 2.57 -12.24
CA GLY A 9 5.22 3.77 -12.07
C GLY A 9 4.83 4.57 -10.83
N LEU A 10 3.52 4.74 -10.58
CA LEU A 10 3.03 5.42 -9.38
C LEU A 10 3.37 4.65 -8.09
N VAL A 11 3.21 3.32 -8.08
CA VAL A 11 3.60 2.49 -6.93
C VAL A 11 5.10 2.65 -6.64
N LEU A 12 5.95 2.58 -7.66
CA LEU A 12 7.40 2.74 -7.50
C LEU A 12 7.78 4.13 -6.99
N ILE A 13 7.12 5.18 -7.49
CA ILE A 13 7.33 6.55 -7.00
C ILE A 13 6.95 6.64 -5.53
N VAL A 14 5.76 6.17 -5.14
CA VAL A 14 5.28 6.26 -3.76
C VAL A 14 6.20 5.46 -2.82
N GLU A 15 6.47 4.19 -3.14
CA GLU A 15 7.37 3.34 -2.34
C GLU A 15 8.77 3.97 -2.23
N GLY A 16 9.37 4.37 -3.36
CA GLY A 16 10.69 4.99 -3.39
C GLY A 16 10.75 6.31 -2.61
N LEU A 17 9.67 7.08 -2.60
CA LEU A 17 9.59 8.33 -1.83
C LEU A 17 9.55 8.06 -0.32
N VAL A 18 8.82 7.02 0.11
CA VAL A 18 8.80 6.61 1.53
C VAL A 18 10.20 6.17 1.96
N PHE A 19 10.90 5.37 1.14
CA PHE A 19 12.28 4.97 1.41
C PHE A 19 13.27 6.15 1.40
N ALA A 20 13.11 7.11 0.48
CA ALA A 20 14.04 8.22 0.33
C ALA A 20 13.84 9.34 1.38
N LEU A 21 12.60 9.69 1.70
CA LEU A 21 12.27 10.82 2.58
C LEU A 21 12.15 10.44 4.05
N ALA A 22 11.73 9.21 4.34
CA ALA A 22 11.42 8.80 5.71
C ALA A 22 11.87 7.35 6.02
N PRO A 23 13.15 7.01 5.80
CA PRO A 23 13.66 5.66 6.05
C PRO A 23 13.47 5.22 7.51
N SER A 24 13.65 6.12 8.49
CA SER A 24 13.44 5.80 9.91
C SER A 24 11.98 5.51 10.27
N ARG A 25 11.02 6.13 9.58
CA ARG A 25 9.59 5.89 9.84
C ARG A 25 9.15 4.51 9.39
N LEU A 26 9.80 3.95 8.36
CA LEU A 26 9.59 2.57 7.94
C LEU A 26 10.07 1.59 9.01
N GLU A 27 11.22 1.85 9.63
CA GLU A 27 11.74 1.02 10.71
C GLU A 27 10.80 1.03 11.92
N ASP A 28 10.33 2.20 12.35
CA ASP A 28 9.35 2.34 13.44
C ASP A 28 8.05 1.58 13.14
N LEU A 29 7.54 1.69 11.91
CA LEU A 29 6.35 0.95 11.46
C LEU A 29 6.58 -0.56 11.46
N LEU A 30 7.74 -1.01 10.99
CA LEU A 30 8.10 -2.42 10.98
C LEU A 30 8.26 -2.98 12.40
N GLU A 31 8.82 -2.21 13.33
CA GLU A 31 8.88 -2.59 14.74
C GLU A 31 7.48 -2.69 15.36
N ALA A 32 6.62 -1.71 15.13
CA ALA A 32 5.23 -1.76 15.57
C ALA A 32 4.48 -2.98 15.00
N LEU A 33 4.66 -3.26 13.70
CA LEU A 33 4.09 -4.46 13.07
C LEU A 33 4.70 -5.75 13.67
N LYS A 34 6.00 -5.76 13.98
CA LYS A 34 6.68 -6.90 14.61
C LYS A 34 6.16 -7.20 16.02
N GLN A 35 5.58 -6.22 16.72
CA GLN A 35 4.96 -6.43 18.02
C GLN A 35 3.56 -7.07 17.91
N LEU A 36 2.92 -7.03 16.73
CA LEU A 36 1.63 -7.67 16.52
C LEU A 36 1.76 -9.19 16.34
N THR A 37 0.73 -9.91 16.79
CA THR A 37 0.56 -11.35 16.51
C THR A 37 0.41 -11.62 15.01
N ILE A 38 0.77 -12.82 14.56
CA ILE A 38 0.71 -13.21 13.15
C ILE A 38 -0.72 -13.07 12.59
N GLU A 39 -1.74 -13.40 13.40
CA GLU A 39 -3.13 -13.28 13.01
C GLU A 39 -3.55 -11.81 12.76
N ASN A 40 -3.12 -10.90 13.63
CA ASN A 40 -3.39 -9.46 13.46
C ASN A 40 -2.65 -8.88 12.25
N ARG A 41 -1.43 -9.33 11.96
CA ARG A 41 -0.74 -8.91 10.72
C ARG A 41 -1.49 -9.37 9.47
N ARG A 42 -2.02 -10.60 9.49
CA ARG A 42 -2.82 -11.12 8.38
C ARG A 42 -4.11 -10.34 8.22
N SER A 43 -4.82 -10.01 9.30
CA SER A 43 -6.06 -9.24 9.21
C SER A 43 -5.83 -7.82 8.69
N ILE A 44 -4.76 -7.14 9.11
CA ILE A 44 -4.36 -5.84 8.57
C ILE A 44 -4.06 -5.94 7.07
N GLY A 45 -3.30 -6.96 6.64
CA GLY A 45 -3.00 -7.18 5.23
C GLY A 45 -4.26 -7.42 4.39
N LEU A 46 -5.20 -8.22 4.92
CA LEU A 46 -6.49 -8.48 4.27
C LEU A 46 -7.36 -7.22 4.17
N LEU A 47 -7.40 -6.41 5.23
CA LEU A 47 -8.11 -5.12 5.22
C LEU A 47 -7.49 -4.14 4.23
N ALA A 48 -6.16 -4.05 4.18
CA ALA A 48 -5.45 -3.20 3.22
C ALA A 48 -5.73 -3.64 1.78
N LEU A 49 -5.72 -4.94 1.52
CA LEU A 49 -6.06 -5.51 0.21
C LEU A 49 -7.51 -5.21 -0.18
N ALA A 50 -8.47 -5.45 0.73
CA ALA A 50 -9.87 -5.16 0.49
C ALA A 50 -10.10 -3.67 0.20
N ALA A 51 -9.51 -2.78 1.01
CA ALA A 51 -9.57 -1.34 0.81
C ALA A 51 -8.97 -0.92 -0.54
N GLY A 52 -7.82 -1.47 -0.92
CA GLY A 52 -7.18 -1.20 -2.22
C GLY A 52 -8.06 -1.61 -3.40
N ILE A 53 -8.69 -2.78 -3.34
CA ILE A 53 -9.65 -3.24 -4.36
C ILE A 53 -10.85 -2.30 -4.43
N THR A 54 -11.43 -1.92 -3.28
CA THR A 54 -12.57 -0.99 -3.23
C THR A 54 -12.21 0.37 -3.82
N LEU A 55 -11.03 0.91 -3.52
CA LEU A 55 -10.56 2.18 -4.08
C LEU A 55 -10.37 2.11 -5.60
N VAL A 56 -9.77 1.03 -6.11
CA VAL A 56 -9.59 0.83 -7.56
C VAL A 56 -10.95 0.68 -8.26
N TRP A 57 -11.91 0.02 -7.61
CA TRP A 57 -13.26 -0.11 -8.14
C TRP A 57 -13.99 1.25 -8.17
N LEU A 58 -13.90 2.03 -7.10
CA LEU A 58 -14.46 3.39 -7.03
C LEU A 58 -13.83 4.34 -8.05
N ALA A 59 -12.51 4.28 -8.22
CA ALA A 59 -11.80 5.11 -9.19
C ALA A 59 -12.24 4.78 -10.63
N GLN A 60 -12.47 3.49 -10.93
CA GLN A 60 -13.06 3.08 -12.21
C GLN A 60 -14.50 3.54 -12.35
N SER A 61 -15.35 3.37 -11.33
CA SER A 61 -16.76 3.76 -11.41
C SER A 61 -16.99 5.26 -11.52
N LEU A 62 -16.07 6.08 -11.02
CA LEU A 62 -16.15 7.55 -11.14
C LEU A 62 -15.58 8.06 -12.46
N SER A 63 -14.73 7.26 -13.13
CA SER A 63 -14.14 7.58 -14.42
C SER A 63 -15.02 7.17 -15.62
N SER A 64 -16.03 6.33 -15.40
CA SER A 64 -17.02 5.88 -16.39
C SER A 64 -18.23 6.79 -16.43
#